data_AF-A0A928TFN0-F1
#
_entry.id   AF-A0A928TFN0-F1
#
_cell.length_a   1.000
_cell.length_b   1.000
_cell.length_c   1.000
_cell.angle_alpha   90.00
_cell.angle_beta   90.00
_cell.angle_gamma   90.00
#
_symmetry.space_group_name_H-M   'P 1'
#
loop_
_entity.id
_entity.type
_entity.pdbx_description
1 polymer ?
#
loop_
_entity_poly.entity_id
_entity_poly.type
_entity_poly.pdbx_seq_one_letter_code
_entity_poly.pdbx_strand_id
1 'polypeptide(L)'
;MTDNHRCPGVRFQRCTWHLKHNAAEWIRERYPRPEDEGQRRGLMAAVHAIVDAPTLAQRARSLTILNDDFPWLAGQLSRVLDRIPPKADDHPVRTNSLMERGFRELRRRTRTMDGFGSDQGAANFHLLWMLKENARTNGRDYLPEILP
;
A
#
# COMPACT_ATOMS: atom_id res chain seq x y z
N MET A 1 -26.68 -4.38 -7.20
CA MET A 1 -26.41 -4.61 -8.64
C MET A 1 -25.04 -4.04 -8.94
N THR A 2 -24.01 -4.89 -9.01
CA THR A 2 -22.62 -4.49 -9.26
C THR A 2 -22.25 -4.86 -10.68
N ASP A 3 -22.17 -3.85 -11.53
CA ASP A 3 -21.84 -3.98 -12.94
C ASP A 3 -20.33 -4.22 -13.09
N ASN A 4 -19.94 -5.48 -13.24
CA ASN A 4 -18.54 -5.96 -13.32
C ASN A 4 -18.11 -6.18 -14.79
N HIS A 5 -18.21 -5.16 -15.64
CA HIS A 5 -18.01 -5.32 -17.09
C HIS A 5 -16.57 -5.06 -17.61
N ARG A 6 -15.52 -4.99 -16.77
CA ARG A 6 -14.16 -4.67 -17.28
C ARG A 6 -13.11 -5.78 -17.30
N CYS A 7 -13.24 -6.88 -16.53
CA CYS A 7 -12.31 -8.03 -16.62
C CYS A 7 -12.97 -9.33 -16.08
N PRO A 8 -13.62 -10.16 -16.90
CA PRO A 8 -14.17 -11.45 -16.46
C PRO A 8 -13.06 -12.35 -15.93
N GLY A 9 -13.28 -13.02 -14.79
CA GLY A 9 -12.32 -13.94 -14.17
C GLY A 9 -11.25 -13.28 -13.29
N VAL A 10 -11.14 -11.95 -13.26
CA VAL A 10 -10.21 -11.23 -12.38
C VAL A 10 -10.91 -10.85 -11.08
N ARG A 11 -10.46 -11.42 -9.95
CA ARG A 11 -10.96 -11.02 -8.64
C ARG A 11 -10.38 -9.66 -8.28
N PHE A 12 -11.23 -8.63 -8.15
CA PHE A 12 -10.83 -7.38 -7.52
C PHE A 12 -10.45 -7.64 -6.06
N GLN A 13 -9.21 -7.30 -5.70
CA GLN A 13 -8.67 -7.47 -4.36
C GLN A 13 -8.08 -6.16 -3.88
N ARG A 14 -8.13 -5.93 -2.56
CA ARG A 14 -7.45 -4.78 -1.97
C ARG A 14 -5.95 -5.05 -1.91
N CYS A 15 -5.16 -4.07 -2.33
CA CYS A 15 -3.71 -4.14 -2.23
C CYS A 15 -3.27 -4.20 -0.76
N THR A 16 -2.55 -5.26 -0.38
CA THR A 16 -2.05 -5.47 0.99
C THR A 16 -1.11 -4.35 1.44
N TRP A 17 -0.35 -3.76 0.52
CA TRP A 17 0.50 -2.61 0.80
C TRP A 17 -0.30 -1.38 1.25
N HIS A 18 -1.36 -1.03 0.52
CA HIS A 18 -2.21 0.11 0.88
C HIS A 18 -2.86 -0.06 2.25
N LEU A 19 -3.26 -1.29 2.60
CA LEU A 19 -3.77 -1.57 3.94
C LEU A 19 -2.69 -1.30 5.00
N LYS A 20 -1.49 -1.87 4.84
CA LYS A 20 -0.37 -1.67 5.78
C LYS A 20 0.06 -0.20 5.89
N HIS A 21 0.08 0.52 4.76
CA HIS A 21 0.35 1.96 4.75
C HIS A 21 -0.70 2.73 5.54
N ASN A 22 -1.99 2.50 5.29
CA ASN A 22 -3.06 3.16 6.03
C ASN A 22 -3.01 2.82 7.53
N ALA A 23 -2.73 1.57 7.88
CA ALA A 23 -2.56 1.16 9.28
C ALA A 23 -1.41 1.89 9.96
N ALA A 24 -0.28 2.09 9.27
CA ALA A 24 0.85 2.87 9.77
C ALA A 24 0.46 4.34 10.01
N GLU A 25 -0.35 4.95 9.13
CA GLU A 25 -0.85 6.32 9.33
C GLU A 25 -1.81 6.40 10.52
N TRP A 26 -2.78 5.47 10.66
CA TRP A 26 -3.69 5.44 11.83
C TRP A 26 -2.92 5.30 13.16
N ILE A 27 -1.89 4.43 13.16
CA ILE A 27 -1.02 4.24 14.32
C ILE A 27 -0.22 5.51 14.63
N ARG A 28 0.31 6.21 13.62
CA ARG A 28 1.05 7.46 13.80
C ARG A 28 0.15 8.59 14.29
N GLU A 29 -1.07 8.69 13.80
CA GLU A 29 -2.06 9.67 14.28
C GLU A 29 -2.40 9.45 15.76
N ARG A 30 -2.53 8.18 16.18
CA ARG A 30 -2.82 7.82 17.58
C ARG A 30 -1.62 8.01 18.50
N TYR A 31 -0.42 7.72 18.01
CA TYR A 31 0.85 7.75 18.73
C TYR A 31 1.85 8.67 18.01
N PRO A 32 1.68 10.01 18.12
CA PRO A 32 2.46 10.96 17.33
C PRO A 32 3.86 11.23 17.91
N ARG A 33 4.11 10.89 19.19
CA ARG A 33 5.30 11.37 19.88
C ARG A 33 6.51 10.46 19.62
N PRO A 34 7.74 10.98 19.56
CA PRO A 34 8.93 10.17 19.31
C PRO A 34 9.07 8.96 20.26
N GLU A 35 8.75 9.13 21.55
CA GLU A 35 8.83 8.09 22.57
C GLU A 35 7.91 6.88 22.31
N ASP A 36 6.83 7.05 21.54
CA ASP A 36 5.89 5.95 21.21
C ASP A 36 6.42 5.00 20.11
N GLU A 37 7.67 5.17 19.67
CA GLU A 37 8.23 4.38 18.55
C GLU A 37 8.22 2.87 18.82
N GLY A 38 8.40 2.44 20.08
CA GLY A 38 8.24 1.04 20.48
C GLY A 38 6.81 0.53 20.24
N GLN A 39 5.82 1.30 20.70
CA GLN A 39 4.41 0.99 20.53
C GLN A 39 4.01 0.93 19.05
N ARG A 40 4.45 1.90 18.24
CA ARG A 40 4.19 1.92 16.80
C ARG A 40 4.72 0.68 16.10
N ARG A 41 5.97 0.28 16.40
CA ARG A 41 6.59 -0.93 15.84
C ARG A 41 5.86 -2.20 16.27
N GLY A 42 5.47 -2.31 17.54
CA GLY A 42 4.69 -3.45 18.05
C GLY A 42 3.34 -3.60 17.35
N LEU A 43 2.59 -2.50 17.23
CA LEU A 43 1.30 -2.50 16.53
C LEU A 43 1.44 -2.83 15.04
N MET A 44 2.48 -2.31 14.37
CA MET A 44 2.74 -2.67 12.97
C MET A 44 3.11 -4.15 12.82
N ALA A 45 3.85 -4.74 13.76
CA ALA A 45 4.12 -6.18 13.74
C ALA A 45 2.82 -7.01 13.85
N ALA A 46 1.87 -6.58 14.70
CA ALA A 46 0.55 -7.19 14.77
C ALA A 46 -0.24 -7.04 13.45
N VAL A 47 -0.21 -5.87 12.82
CA VAL A 47 -0.79 -5.64 11.49
C VAL A 47 -0.21 -6.60 10.46
N HIS A 48 1.12 -6.77 10.43
CA HIS A 48 1.78 -7.73 9.55
C HIS A 48 1.28 -9.15 9.78
N ALA A 49 1.22 -9.60 11.04
CA ALA A 49 0.74 -10.94 11.38
C ALA A 49 -0.70 -11.20 10.93
N ILE A 50 -1.59 -10.21 11.03
CA ILE A 50 -3.01 -10.32 10.64
C ILE A 50 -3.16 -10.32 9.11
N VAL A 51 -2.54 -9.36 8.44
CA VAL A 51 -2.68 -9.16 6.99
C VAL A 51 -2.05 -10.33 6.23
N ASP A 52 -0.88 -10.77 6.66
CA ASP A 52 -0.10 -11.83 6.02
C ASP A 52 -0.44 -13.23 6.57
N ALA A 53 -1.51 -13.36 7.37
CA ALA A 53 -1.94 -14.63 7.92
C ALA A 53 -2.21 -15.68 6.81
N PRO A 54 -1.74 -16.93 6.99
CA PRO A 54 -1.88 -17.99 5.98
C PRO A 54 -3.32 -18.48 5.83
N THR A 55 -4.16 -18.30 6.85
CA THR A 55 -5.57 -18.73 6.82
C THR A 55 -6.48 -17.64 7.37
N LEU A 56 -7.74 -17.64 6.91
CA LEU A 56 -8.78 -16.75 7.45
C LEU A 56 -9.04 -17.03 8.93
N ALA A 57 -8.95 -18.28 9.36
CA ALA A 57 -9.14 -18.67 10.76
C ALA A 57 -8.04 -18.08 11.66
N GLN A 58 -6.77 -18.12 11.22
CA GLN A 58 -5.68 -17.49 11.97
C GLN A 58 -5.82 -15.98 12.00
N ARG A 59 -6.18 -15.36 10.86
CA ARG A 59 -6.46 -13.92 10.80
C ARG A 59 -7.53 -13.51 11.80
N ALA A 60 -8.64 -14.25 11.86
CA ALA A 60 -9.74 -13.97 12.78
C ALA A 60 -9.28 -14.04 14.23
N ARG A 61 -8.53 -15.09 14.62
CA ARG A 61 -7.97 -15.21 15.97
C ARG A 61 -7.03 -14.05 16.33
N SER A 62 -6.11 -13.70 15.43
CA SER A 62 -5.19 -12.58 15.65
C SER A 62 -5.93 -11.24 15.75
N LEU A 63 -7.01 -11.06 14.99
CA LEU A 63 -7.87 -9.88 15.09
C LEU A 63 -8.60 -9.82 16.43
N THR A 64 -9.10 -10.95 16.94
CA THR A 64 -9.72 -11.04 18.28
C THR A 64 -8.72 -10.63 19.36
N ILE A 65 -7.50 -11.19 19.34
CA ILE A 65 -6.46 -10.84 20.33
C ILE A 65 -6.14 -9.33 20.26
N LEU A 66 -6.00 -8.77 19.05
CA LEU A 66 -5.75 -7.34 18.89
C LEU A 66 -6.92 -6.50 19.40
N ASN A 67 -8.15 -6.99 19.28
CA ASN A 67 -9.35 -6.26 19.69
C ASN A 67 -9.45 -6.10 21.21
N ASP A 68 -8.87 -7.02 21.99
CA ASP A 68 -8.90 -6.96 23.45
C ASP A 68 -8.13 -5.73 23.97
N ASP A 69 -6.94 -5.47 23.42
CA ASP A 69 -6.08 -4.36 23.86
C ASP A 69 -6.22 -3.09 22.98
N PHE A 70 -6.52 -3.27 21.68
CA PHE A 70 -6.53 -2.20 20.68
C PHE A 70 -7.78 -2.26 19.78
N PRO A 71 -8.99 -2.13 20.35
CA PRO A 71 -10.26 -2.26 19.61
C PRO A 71 -10.39 -1.26 18.46
N TRP A 72 -9.79 -0.08 18.60
CA TRP A 72 -9.79 0.94 17.55
C TRP A 72 -9.06 0.47 16.28
N LEU A 73 -7.94 -0.24 16.42
CA LEU A 73 -7.14 -0.72 15.30
C LEU A 73 -7.78 -1.98 14.70
N ALA A 74 -8.23 -2.90 15.55
CA ALA A 74 -8.95 -4.10 15.13
C ALA A 74 -10.22 -3.75 14.35
N GLY A 75 -11.00 -2.76 14.80
CA GLY A 75 -12.19 -2.28 14.10
C GLY A 75 -11.91 -1.72 12.72
N GLN A 76 -10.83 -0.93 12.56
CA GLN A 76 -10.43 -0.41 11.25
C GLN A 76 -9.95 -1.51 10.31
N LEU A 77 -9.15 -2.46 10.81
CA LEU A 77 -8.67 -3.60 10.05
C LEU A 77 -9.82 -4.51 9.59
N SER A 78 -10.77 -4.81 10.48
CA SER A 78 -11.92 -5.68 10.18
C SER A 78 -12.72 -5.21 8.95
N ARG A 79 -12.93 -3.89 8.83
CA ARG A 79 -13.67 -3.26 7.72
C ARG A 79 -13.00 -3.41 6.35
N VAL A 80 -11.72 -3.77 6.31
CA VAL A 80 -10.93 -3.74 5.07
C VAL A 80 -10.30 -5.08 4.70
N LEU A 81 -10.31 -6.05 5.62
CA LEU A 81 -9.70 -7.37 5.46
C LEU A 81 -10.58 -8.34 4.66
N ASP A 82 -11.88 -8.09 4.54
CA ASP A 82 -12.85 -8.85 3.73
C ASP A 82 -12.45 -8.95 2.25
N ARG A 83 -11.77 -7.91 1.74
CA ARG A 83 -11.31 -7.79 0.35
C ARG A 83 -9.88 -8.28 0.13
N ILE A 84 -9.26 -8.90 1.13
CA ILE A 84 -7.91 -9.44 1.06
C ILE A 84 -7.99 -10.97 1.21
N PRO A 85 -7.62 -11.76 0.19
CA PRO A 85 -7.55 -13.20 0.36
C PRO A 85 -6.48 -13.58 1.40
N PRO A 86 -6.49 -14.83 1.92
CA PRO A 86 -5.33 -15.36 2.63
C PRO A 86 -4.06 -15.21 1.80
N LYS A 87 -2.90 -15.17 2.46
CA LYS A 87 -1.62 -15.18 1.75
C LYS A 87 -1.58 -16.44 0.87
N ALA A 88 -1.55 -16.25 -0.44
CA ALA A 88 -1.44 -17.34 -1.38
C ALA A 88 0.04 -17.68 -1.55
N ASP A 89 0.41 -18.94 -1.34
CA ASP A 89 1.81 -19.40 -1.42
C ASP A 89 2.33 -19.41 -2.87
N ASP A 90 1.42 -19.53 -3.84
CA ASP A 90 1.69 -19.52 -5.29
C ASP A 90 1.96 -18.10 -5.84
N HIS A 91 1.32 -17.09 -5.27
CA HIS A 91 1.42 -15.69 -5.65
C HIS A 91 1.63 -14.81 -4.43
N PRO A 92 2.78 -14.94 -3.72
CA PRO A 92 3.09 -14.04 -2.63
C PRO A 92 3.06 -12.62 -3.20
N VAL A 93 2.25 -11.73 -2.59
CA VAL A 93 2.26 -10.32 -2.96
C VAL A 93 3.70 -9.83 -2.75
N ARG A 94 4.45 -9.73 -3.85
CA ARG A 94 5.88 -9.43 -3.81
C ARG A 94 6.02 -8.00 -3.29
N THR A 95 6.66 -7.92 -2.14
CA THR A 95 7.33 -6.75 -1.55
C THR A 95 6.74 -5.38 -1.89
N ASN A 96 6.24 -4.76 -0.83
CA ASN A 96 6.14 -3.33 -0.51
C ASN A 96 7.05 -2.44 -1.36
N SER A 97 8.31 -2.84 -1.58
CA SER A 97 9.38 -2.02 -2.13
C SER A 97 9.11 -1.45 -3.53
N LEU A 98 8.49 -2.18 -4.45
CA LEU A 98 8.33 -1.68 -5.83
C LEU A 98 7.34 -0.52 -5.92
N MET A 99 6.14 -0.70 -5.35
CA MET A 99 5.11 0.35 -5.34
C MET A 99 5.49 1.48 -4.37
N GLU A 100 5.97 1.14 -3.18
CA GLU A 100 6.34 2.13 -2.17
C GLU A 100 7.48 3.03 -2.62
N ARG A 101 8.51 2.46 -3.25
CA ARG A 101 9.63 3.25 -3.79
C ARG A 101 9.15 4.18 -4.88
N GLY A 102 8.31 3.71 -5.80
CA GLY A 102 7.71 4.54 -6.85
C GLY A 102 6.94 5.73 -6.28
N PHE A 103 6.05 5.49 -5.30
CA PHE A 103 5.26 6.56 -4.66
C PHE A 103 6.11 7.52 -3.83
N ARG A 104 7.07 7.03 -3.05
CA ARG A 104 7.96 7.88 -2.25
C ARG A 104 8.84 8.76 -3.13
N GLU A 105 9.40 8.21 -4.19
CA GLU A 105 10.27 8.93 -5.12
C GLU A 105 9.47 9.95 -5.93
N LEU A 106 8.24 9.61 -6.36
CA LEU A 106 7.31 10.56 -6.98
C LEU A 106 7.02 11.73 -6.04
N ARG A 107 6.56 11.45 -4.81
CA ARG A 107 6.29 12.48 -3.80
C ARG A 107 7.51 13.35 -3.50
N ARG A 108 8.71 12.76 -3.41
CA ARG A 108 9.95 13.51 -3.14
C ARG A 108 10.24 14.52 -4.24
N ARG A 109 10.00 14.14 -5.51
CA ARG A 109 10.27 14.97 -6.69
C ARG A 109 9.21 16.03 -6.90
N THR A 110 7.96 15.73 -6.59
CA THR A 110 6.86 16.69 -6.69
C THR A 110 6.76 17.61 -5.47
N ARG A 111 7.42 17.30 -4.34
CA ARG A 111 7.36 18.11 -3.11
C ARG A 111 7.82 19.56 -3.30
N THR A 112 8.78 19.79 -4.19
CA THR A 112 9.30 21.14 -4.49
C THR A 112 8.51 21.85 -5.58
N MET A 113 7.57 21.15 -6.22
CA MET A 113 6.63 21.73 -7.16
C MET A 113 5.46 22.23 -6.33
N ASP A 114 5.12 23.52 -6.41
CA ASP A 114 3.97 24.12 -5.72
C ASP A 114 2.64 23.67 -6.34
N GLY A 115 2.46 22.34 -6.42
CA GLY A 115 1.43 21.70 -7.23
C GLY A 115 1.73 21.66 -8.72
N PHE A 116 0.80 21.05 -9.47
CA PHE A 116 0.78 21.12 -10.92
C PHE A 116 -0.13 22.27 -11.34
N GLY A 117 0.33 23.14 -12.25
CA GLY A 117 -0.47 24.28 -12.73
C GLY A 117 -1.64 23.91 -13.63
N SER A 118 -1.79 22.64 -14.03
CA SER A 118 -2.94 22.11 -14.76
C SER A 118 -2.96 20.58 -14.70
N ASP A 119 -4.13 19.98 -14.93
CA ASP A 119 -4.29 18.52 -15.05
C ASP A 119 -3.47 17.96 -16.22
N GLN A 120 -3.36 18.71 -17.32
CA GLN A 120 -2.52 18.32 -18.45
C GLN A 120 -1.04 18.31 -18.08
N GLY A 121 -0.58 19.31 -17.32
CA GLY A 121 0.79 19.35 -16.81
C GLY A 121 1.07 18.17 -15.86
N ALA A 122 0.11 17.83 -15.00
CA ALA A 122 0.18 16.65 -14.17
C ALA A 122 0.27 15.37 -15.01
N ALA A 123 -0.60 15.19 -15.99
CA ALA A 123 -0.62 14.01 -16.87
C ALA A 123 0.72 13.83 -17.60
N ASN A 124 1.27 14.91 -18.19
CA ASN A 124 2.55 14.90 -18.87
C ASN A 124 3.69 14.48 -17.93
N PHE A 125 3.75 15.06 -16.73
CA PHE A 125 4.75 14.70 -15.74
C PHE A 125 4.66 13.21 -15.35
N HIS A 126 3.46 12.70 -15.08
CA HIS A 126 3.27 11.31 -14.70
C HIS A 126 3.65 10.35 -15.84
N LEU A 127 3.40 10.71 -17.10
CA LEU A 127 3.81 9.91 -18.26
C LEU A 127 5.34 9.79 -18.34
N LEU A 128 6.05 10.93 -18.32
CA LEU A 128 7.52 10.95 -18.38
C LEU A 128 8.13 10.21 -17.18
N TRP A 129 7.50 10.34 -16.00
CA TRP A 129 7.89 9.60 -14.80
C TRP A 129 7.76 8.08 -14.98
N MET A 130 6.64 7.60 -15.52
CA MET A 130 6.42 6.17 -15.74
C MET A 130 7.41 5.60 -16.77
N LEU A 131 7.65 6.32 -17.87
CA LEU A 131 8.63 5.93 -18.90
C LEU A 131 10.04 5.81 -18.30
N LYS A 132 10.46 6.83 -17.53
CA LYS A 132 11.72 6.82 -16.79
C LYS A 132 11.86 5.64 -15.85
N GLU A 133 10.87 5.43 -14.97
CA GLU A 133 10.97 4.39 -13.94
C GLU A 133 10.89 2.97 -14.55
N ASN A 134 10.15 2.80 -15.64
CA ASN A 134 10.14 1.56 -16.40
C ASN A 134 11.53 1.26 -17.02
N ALA A 135 12.12 2.23 -17.73
CA ALA A 135 13.45 2.10 -18.30
C ALA A 135 14.49 1.76 -17.22
N ARG A 136 14.49 2.53 -16.11
CA ARG A 136 15.37 2.30 -14.96
C ARG A 136 15.22 0.90 -14.36
N THR A 137 13.99 0.40 -14.23
CA THR A 137 13.71 -0.92 -13.63
C THR A 137 14.17 -2.07 -14.53
N ASN A 138 14.23 -1.84 -15.84
CA ASN A 138 14.67 -2.80 -16.85
C ASN A 138 16.16 -2.61 -17.25
N GLY A 139 16.90 -1.74 -16.57
CA GLY A 139 18.32 -1.48 -16.89
C GLY A 139 18.53 -0.81 -18.24
N ARG A 140 17.53 -0.10 -18.77
CA ARG A 140 17.57 0.62 -20.05
C ARG A 140 17.85 2.10 -19.81
N ASP A 141 18.48 2.76 -20.78
CA ASP A 141 18.59 4.22 -20.79
C ASP A 141 17.20 4.83 -20.97
N TYR A 142 16.88 5.82 -20.13
CA TYR A 142 15.57 6.46 -20.13
C TYR A 142 15.50 7.69 -21.03
N LEU A 143 16.64 8.30 -21.40
CA LEU A 143 16.61 9.50 -22.24
C LEU A 143 15.95 9.25 -23.61
N PRO A 144 16.26 8.15 -24.33
CA PRO A 144 15.59 7.82 -25.59
C PRO A 144 14.11 7.47 -25.46
N GLU A 145 13.67 7.07 -24.25
CA GLU A 145 12.27 6.69 -23.98
C GLU A 145 11.39 7.92 -23.66
N ILE A 146 12.00 9.00 -23.17
CA ILE A 146 11.33 10.24 -22.76
C ILE A 146 11.42 11.30 -23.87
N LEU A 147 12.50 11.25 -24.67
CA LEU A 147 12.78 12.15 -25.79
C LEU A 147 12.96 11.29 -27.07
N PRO A 148 11.87 10.77 -27.65
CA PRO A 148 11.92 10.05 -28.92
C PRO A 148 12.28 10.96 -30.10
#